data_AF-A0A497B916-F1
#
_entry.id   AF-A0A497B916-F1
#
_cell.length_a   1.000
_cell.length_b   1.000
_cell.length_c   1.000
_cell.angle_alpha   90.00
_cell.angle_beta   90.00
_cell.angle_gamma   90.00
#
_symmetry.space_group_name_H-M   'P 1'
#
loop_
_entity.id
_entity.type
_entity.pdbx_description
1 polymer ?
#
loop_
_entity_poly.entity_id
_entity_poly.type
_entity_poly.pdbx_seq_one_letter_code
_entity_poly.pdbx_strand_id
1 'polypeptide(L)'
;MQIFSGFPPGQVSSASIPEPVFTELVPAIDDLAELKLTLHVLWRLGQQRGKVRYLRRADLASDQVLLAGLGHAPVDALRGALKRAVERGTLLE
;
A
#
# COMPACT_ATOMS: atom_id res chain seq x y z
N MET A 1 20.44 7.75 -4.59
CA MET A 1 19.87 7.48 -3.25
C MET A 1 19.11 8.72 -2.83
N GLN A 2 17.80 8.63 -2.59
CA GLN A 2 17.03 9.74 -2.01
C GLN A 2 17.18 9.67 -0.49
N ILE A 3 17.64 10.74 0.14
CA ILE A 3 17.82 10.79 1.58
C ILE A 3 16.50 11.23 2.19
N PHE A 4 15.93 10.42 3.08
CA PHE A 4 14.76 10.81 3.85
C PHE A 4 15.17 11.88 4.87
N SER A 5 14.62 13.09 4.75
CA SER A 5 14.98 14.25 5.57
C SER A 5 14.30 14.28 6.95
N GLY A 6 13.59 13.21 7.32
CA GLY A 6 12.77 13.16 8.53
C GLY A 6 11.34 13.65 8.30
N PHE A 7 10.56 13.65 9.38
CA PHE A 7 9.17 14.10 9.39
C PHE A 7 9.08 15.61 9.68
N PRO A 8 8.12 16.34 9.08
CA PRO A 8 7.95 17.75 9.36
C PRO A 8 7.55 17.98 10.84
N PRO A 9 7.96 19.11 11.45
CA PRO A 9 7.56 19.44 12.81
C PRO A 9 6.06 19.76 12.90
N GLY A 10 5.46 19.51 14.07
CA GLY A 10 4.04 19.78 14.32
C GLY A 10 3.14 18.56 14.11
N GLN A 11 1.85 18.81 13.88
CA GLN A 11 0.86 17.75 13.75
C GLN A 11 0.88 17.16 12.33
N VAL A 12 1.23 15.89 12.23
CA VAL A 12 1.18 15.10 10.99
C VAL A 12 0.00 14.13 11.02
N SER A 13 -0.61 13.90 9.87
CA SER A 13 -1.64 12.87 9.72
C SER A 13 -1.01 11.48 9.84
N SER A 14 -1.44 10.71 10.84
CA SER A 14 -0.99 9.34 11.03
C SER A 14 -1.88 8.35 10.29
N ALA A 15 -1.28 7.36 9.64
CA ALA A 15 -2.01 6.20 9.17
C ALA A 15 -2.30 5.28 10.35
N SER A 16 -3.56 4.92 10.57
CA SER A 16 -3.91 3.85 11.52
C SER A 16 -3.75 2.51 10.83
N ILE A 17 -2.81 1.69 11.32
CA ILE A 17 -2.49 0.38 10.76
C ILE A 17 -2.72 -0.66 11.86
N PRO A 18 -3.49 -1.74 11.60
CA PRO A 18 -3.68 -2.81 12.58
C PRO A 18 -2.37 -3.52 12.95
N GLU A 19 -2.22 -3.91 14.21
CA GLU A 19 -1.06 -4.64 14.70
C GLU A 19 -0.74 -5.94 13.91
N PRO A 20 -1.74 -6.76 13.48
CA PRO A 20 -1.49 -7.94 12.65
C PRO A 20 -0.72 -7.68 11.36
N VAL A 21 -0.74 -6.45 10.85
CA VAL A 21 0.07 -6.08 9.68
C VAL A 21 1.56 -6.28 9.99
N PHE A 22 2.01 -5.97 11.20
CA PHE A 22 3.42 -6.10 11.58
C PHE A 22 3.77 -7.48 12.12
N THR A 23 2.85 -8.14 12.83
CA THR A 23 3.12 -9.42 13.49
C THR A 23 2.88 -10.64 12.59
N GLU A 24 1.99 -10.53 11.61
CA GLU A 24 1.62 -11.66 10.73
C GLU A 24 1.94 -11.36 9.26
N LEU A 25 1.48 -10.21 8.75
CA LEU A 25 1.52 -9.95 7.33
C LEU A 25 2.90 -9.57 6.81
N VAL A 26 3.60 -8.62 7.46
CA VAL A 26 4.97 -8.22 7.08
C VAL A 26 5.94 -9.41 7.08
N PRO A 27 5.95 -10.31 8.09
CA PRO A 27 6.77 -11.52 8.04
C PRO A 27 6.45 -12.48 6.89
N ALA A 28 5.20 -12.51 6.44
CA ALA A 28 4.76 -13.39 5.36
C ALA A 28 5.07 -12.82 3.96
N ILE A 29 5.11 -11.50 3.80
CA ILE A 29 5.38 -10.83 2.52
C ILE A 29 6.87 -10.89 2.18
N ASP A 30 7.18 -11.49 1.03
CA ASP A 30 8.53 -11.67 0.48
C ASP A 30 8.83 -10.77 -0.73
N ASP A 31 7.83 -10.02 -1.22
CA ASP A 31 7.94 -9.11 -2.35
C ASP A 31 7.78 -7.64 -1.92
N LEU A 32 8.75 -6.79 -2.32
CA LEU A 32 8.76 -5.39 -1.92
C LEU A 32 7.62 -4.58 -2.55
N ALA A 33 7.19 -4.92 -3.78
CA ALA A 33 6.08 -4.23 -4.44
C ALA A 33 4.75 -4.60 -3.76
N GLU A 34 4.58 -5.86 -3.37
CA GLU A 34 3.46 -6.33 -2.55
C GLU A 34 3.38 -5.58 -1.21
N LEU A 35 4.49 -5.43 -0.49
CA LEU A 35 4.51 -4.71 0.78
C LEU A 35 4.11 -3.24 0.62
N LYS A 36 4.68 -2.56 -0.38
CA LYS A 36 4.36 -1.15 -0.67
C LYS A 36 2.89 -0.97 -1.05
N LEU A 37 2.37 -1.84 -1.91
CA LEU A 37 0.96 -1.85 -2.30
C LEU A 37 0.06 -2.04 -1.07
N THR A 38 0.36 -3.00 -0.22
CA THR A 38 -0.42 -3.32 0.98
C THR A 38 -0.52 -2.13 1.92
N LEU A 39 0.61 -1.50 2.27
CA LEU A 39 0.63 -0.32 3.12
C LEU A 39 -0.14 0.86 2.50
N HIS A 40 0.01 1.05 1.19
CA HIS A 40 -0.70 2.10 0.46
C HIS A 40 -2.21 1.88 0.49
N VAL A 41 -2.67 0.65 0.24
CA VAL A 41 -4.10 0.30 0.27
C VAL A 41 -4.68 0.51 1.67
N LEU A 42 -4.01 0.04 2.73
CA LEU A 42 -4.45 0.26 4.11
C LEU A 42 -4.57 1.74 4.45
N TRP A 43 -3.57 2.55 4.06
CA TRP A 43 -3.61 4.00 4.24
C TRP A 43 -4.77 4.66 3.47
N ARG A 44 -5.00 4.26 2.22
CA ARG A 44 -6.11 4.79 1.40
C ARG A 44 -7.48 4.40 1.96
N LEU A 45 -7.65 3.16 2.40
CA LEU A 45 -8.89 2.68 3.02
C LEU A 45 -9.14 3.35 4.37
N GLY A 46 -8.09 3.61 5.16
CA GLY A 46 -8.20 4.34 6.44
C GLY A 46 -8.68 5.78 6.29
N GLN A 47 -8.44 6.41 5.14
CA GLN A 47 -8.93 7.76 4.83
C GLN A 47 -10.37 7.79 4.29
N GLN A 48 -10.91 6.66 3.85
CA GLN A 48 -12.29 6.60 3.36
C GLN A 48 -13.29 6.65 4.53
N ARG A 49 -14.38 7.38 4.32
CA ARG A 49 -15.51 7.45 5.25
C ARG A 49 -16.66 6.59 4.74
N GLY A 50 -17.47 6.06 5.65
CA GLY A 50 -18.65 5.25 5.32
C GLY A 50 -18.46 3.76 5.60
N LYS A 51 -19.56 3.00 5.38
CA LYS A 51 -19.66 1.57 5.68
C LYS A 51 -18.97 0.68 4.64
N VAL A 52 -18.93 1.13 3.38
CA VAL A 52 -18.30 0.39 2.28
C VAL A 52 -17.03 1.13 1.90
N ARG A 53 -15.89 0.44 1.96
CA ARG A 53 -14.56 0.99 1.62
C ARG A 53 -13.92 0.07 0.59
N TYR A 54 -13.56 0.62 -0.56
CA TYR A 54 -12.96 -0.14 -1.64
C TYR A 54 -12.07 0.77 -2.49
N LEU A 55 -11.16 0.16 -3.24
CA LEU A 55 -10.33 0.84 -4.23
C LEU A 55 -10.47 0.13 -5.55
N ARG A 56 -10.64 0.88 -6.64
CA ARG A 56 -10.66 0.28 -7.96
C ARG A 56 -9.23 0.11 -8.45
N ARG A 57 -8.98 -0.94 -9.23
CA ARG A 57 -7.69 -1.13 -9.92
C ARG A 57 -7.28 0.09 -10.74
N ALA A 58 -8.23 0.76 -11.38
CA ALA A 58 -7.98 2.00 -12.12
C ALA A 58 -7.51 3.17 -11.23
N ASP A 59 -8.02 3.26 -9.99
CA ASP A 59 -7.57 4.28 -9.04
C ASP A 59 -6.12 4.01 -8.60
N LEU A 60 -5.77 2.75 -8.34
CA LEU A 60 -4.39 2.35 -8.02
C LEU A 60 -3.43 2.55 -9.21
N ALA A 61 -3.89 2.23 -10.42
CA ALA A 61 -3.10 2.38 -11.65
C ALA A 61 -2.86 3.84 -12.06
N SER A 62 -3.54 4.80 -11.44
CA SER A 62 -3.35 6.24 -11.68
C SER A 62 -2.76 6.99 -10.48
N ASP A 63 -2.54 6.29 -9.34
CA ASP A 63 -2.04 6.88 -8.11
C ASP A 63 -0.53 7.11 -8.17
N GLN A 64 -0.13 8.38 -8.35
CA GLN A 64 1.27 8.76 -8.49
C GLN A 64 2.11 8.46 -7.24
N VAL A 65 1.52 8.49 -6.04
CA VAL A 65 2.24 8.20 -4.79
C VAL A 65 2.60 6.72 -4.74
N LEU A 66 1.65 5.84 -5.09
CA LEU A 66 1.91 4.41 -5.20
C LEU A 66 2.92 4.11 -6.30
N LEU A 67 2.68 4.62 -7.51
CA LEU A 67 3.50 4.30 -8.69
C LEU A 67 4.95 4.76 -8.53
N ALA A 68 5.21 5.92 -7.90
CA ALA A 68 6.56 6.37 -7.58
C ALA A 68 7.31 5.39 -6.66
N GLY A 69 6.59 4.64 -5.82
CA GLY A 69 7.15 3.62 -4.94
C GLY A 69 7.47 2.30 -5.64
N LEU A 70 6.87 2.00 -6.79
CA LEU A 70 6.97 0.69 -7.46
C LEU A 70 8.19 0.54 -8.40
N GLY A 71 8.95 1.61 -8.63
CA GLY A 71 10.23 1.54 -9.35
C GLY A 71 10.08 1.42 -10.85
N HIS A 72 10.96 0.63 -11.50
CA HIS A 72 10.97 0.48 -12.96
C HIS A 72 9.78 -0.36 -13.43
N ALA A 73 9.11 0.06 -14.51
CA ALA A 73 7.86 -0.52 -15.00
C ALA A 73 6.74 -0.63 -13.93
N PRO A 74 6.31 0.51 -13.34
CA PRO A 74 5.42 0.52 -12.16
C PRO A 74 4.04 -0.11 -12.44
N VAL A 75 3.58 -0.10 -13.69
CA VAL A 75 2.32 -0.74 -14.09
C VAL A 75 2.41 -2.27 -14.01
N ASP A 76 3.51 -2.85 -14.46
CA ASP A 76 3.72 -4.31 -14.39
C ASP A 76 3.99 -4.75 -12.94
N ALA A 77 4.76 -3.95 -12.20
CA ALA A 77 4.98 -4.16 -10.77
C ALA A 77 3.66 -4.11 -9.98
N LEU A 78 2.77 -3.16 -10.28
CA LEU A 78 1.43 -3.09 -9.66
C LEU A 78 0.60 -4.33 -9.97
N ARG A 79 0.61 -4.80 -11.22
CA ARG A 79 -0.13 -6.01 -11.62
C ARG A 79 0.37 -7.23 -10.85
N GLY A 80 1.69 -7.41 -10.73
CA GLY A 80 2.30 -8.49 -9.97
C GLY A 80 1.96 -8.41 -8.48
N ALA A 81 2.12 -7.23 -7.88
CA ALA A 81 1.82 -6.99 -6.47
C ALA A 81 0.35 -7.25 -6.12
N LEU A 82 -0.59 -6.82 -6.98
CA LEU A 82 -2.02 -7.10 -6.79
C LEU A 82 -2.30 -8.60 -6.79
N LYS A 83 -1.74 -9.33 -7.75
CA LYS A 83 -1.90 -10.79 -7.83
C LYS A 83 -1.41 -11.48 -6.55
N ARG A 84 -0.20 -11.14 -6.08
CA ARG A 84 0.36 -11.71 -4.84
C ARG A 84 -0.50 -11.39 -3.61
N ALA A 85 -0.91 -10.12 -3.47
CA ALA A 85 -1.71 -9.68 -2.33
C ALA A 85 -3.08 -10.38 -2.27
N VAL A 86 -3.66 -10.71 -3.42
CA VAL A 86 -4.90 -11.49 -3.52
C VAL A 86 -4.64 -12.97 -3.23
N GLU A 87 -3.60 -13.57 -3.81
CA GLU A 87 -3.19 -14.96 -3.51
C GLU A 87 -2.88 -15.17 -2.02
N ARG A 88 -2.31 -14.16 -1.35
CA ARG A 88 -2.05 -14.15 0.09
C ARG A 88 -3.30 -13.94 0.95
N GLY A 89 -4.41 -13.51 0.34
CA GLY A 89 -5.64 -13.18 1.05
C GLY A 89 -5.60 -11.84 1.80
N THR A 90 -4.62 -10.98 1.49
CA THR A 90 -4.53 -9.63 2.06
C THR A 90 -5.56 -8.69 1.43
N LEU A 91 -5.75 -8.82 0.11
CA LEU A 91 -6.74 -8.09 -0.66
C LEU A 91 -7.77 -9.06 -1.27
N LEU A 92 -8.95 -8.53 -1.57
CA LEU A 92 -10.05 -9.27 -2.20
C LEU A 92 -10.32 -8.70 -3.60
N GLU A 93 -10.85 -9.53 -4.50
CA GLU A 93 -11.29 -9.14 -5.86
C GLU A 93 -12.81 -9.19 -6.01
#